data_AF-A0A9D4LQF1-F1
#
_entry.id   AF-A0A9D4LQF1-F1
#
_cell.length_a   1.000
_cell.length_b   1.000
_cell.length_c   1.000
_cell.angle_alpha   90.00
_cell.angle_beta   90.00
_cell.angle_gamma   90.00
#
_symmetry.space_group_name_H-M   'P 1'
#
loop_
_entity.id
_entity.type
_entity.pdbx_description
1 polymer ?
#
loop_
_entity_poly.entity_id
_entity_poly.type
_entity_poly.pdbx_seq_one_letter_code
_entity_poly.pdbx_strand_id
1 'polypeptide(L)' 'MLCVFASQLKIKASYQYAVTRQEIFTDVDIQVIRNPNTPAFTSPACSNSITEMTAQGSSVFQILANDADAVVRC' A
#
# COMPACT_ATOMS: atom_id res chain seq x y z
N MET A 1 6.52 3.51 3.47
CA MET A 1 7.08 4.22 2.29
C MET A 1 6.15 3.98 1.09
N LEU A 2 5.95 4.91 0.14
CA LEU A 2 4.89 4.80 -0.89
C LEU A 2 5.39 4.18 -2.21
N CYS A 3 4.67 3.21 -2.78
CA CYS A 3 4.86 2.70 -4.17
C CYS A 3 4.02 3.55 -5.14
N VAL A 4 4.54 3.80 -6.34
CA VAL A 4 3.86 4.49 -7.45
C VAL A 4 3.51 3.44 -8.50
N PHE A 5 2.25 3.15 -8.77
CA PHE A 5 1.86 2.30 -9.90
C PHE A 5 1.53 3.17 -11.11
N ALA A 6 2.11 2.88 -12.27
CA ALA A 6 1.75 3.49 -13.53
C ALA A 6 0.90 2.53 -14.38
N SER A 7 -0.23 3.00 -14.89
CA SER A 7 -1.07 2.24 -15.83
C SER A 7 -1.53 3.15 -16.97
N GLN A 8 -1.59 2.59 -18.18
CA GLN A 8 -2.14 3.27 -19.34
C GLN A 8 -3.52 2.74 -19.69
N LEU A 9 -4.50 3.63 -19.73
CA LEU A 9 -5.83 3.32 -20.21
C LEU A 9 -6.01 3.88 -21.62
N LYS A 10 -6.37 2.99 -22.55
CA LYS A 10 -6.81 3.37 -23.90
C LYS A 10 -8.30 3.71 -23.86
N ILE A 11 -8.62 4.98 -23.95
CA ILE A 11 -9.99 5.50 -23.89
C ILE A 11 -10.52 5.66 -25.31
N LYS A 12 -11.80 5.30 -25.53
CA LYS A 12 -12.50 5.44 -26.80
C LYS A 12 -13.67 6.42 -26.66
N ALA A 13 -13.66 7.49 -27.43
CA ALA A 13 -14.86 8.32 -27.62
C ALA A 13 -15.54 7.92 -28.93
N SER A 14 -16.87 7.76 -28.89
CA SER A 14 -17.69 7.40 -30.04
C SER A 14 -18.76 8.47 -30.23
N TYR A 15 -18.84 9.03 -31.43
CA TYR A 15 -19.90 9.97 -31.81
C TYR A 15 -20.68 9.36 -32.98
N GLN A 16 -22.01 9.44 -32.92
CA GLN A 16 -22.88 8.93 -33.97
C GLN A 16 -23.82 10.03 -34.43
N TYR A 17 -23.82 10.28 -35.74
CA TYR A 17 -24.65 11.28 -36.37
C TYR A 17 -25.26 10.70 -37.64
N ALA A 18 -26.60 10.66 -37.69
CA ALA A 18 -27.34 9.97 -38.74
C ALA A 18 -26.80 8.53 -38.98
N VAL A 19 -26.29 8.25 -40.18
CA VAL A 19 -25.80 6.92 -40.60
C VAL A 19 -24.31 6.71 -40.32
N THR A 20 -23.57 7.76 -39.92
CA THR A 20 -22.11 7.70 -39.73
C THR A 20 -21.71 7.57 -38.26
N ARG A 21 -20.64 6.81 -38.03
CA ARG A 21 -20.05 6.55 -36.71
C ARG A 21 -18.59 6.96 -36.72
N GLN A 22 -18.21 7.84 -35.80
CA GLN A 22 -16.84 8.30 -35.60
C GLN A 22 -16.32 7.77 -34.28
N GLU A 23 -15.09 7.26 -34.27
CA GLU A 23 -14.39 6.82 -33.08
C GLU A 23 -12.99 7.45 -33.02
N ILE A 24 -12.62 7.94 -31.85
CA ILE A 24 -11.26 8.42 -31.56
C ILE A 24 -10.74 7.72 -30.31
N PHE A 25 -9.45 7.41 -30.32
CA PHE A 25 -8.76 6.79 -29.20
C PHE A 25 -7.70 7.74 -28.63
N THR A 26 -7.51 7.71 -27.32
CA THR A 26 -6.43 8.41 -26.62
C THR A 26 -5.93 7.56 -25.47
N ASP A 27 -4.67 7.73 -25.12
CA ASP A 27 -4.08 7.10 -23.95
C ASP A 27 -4.13 8.05 -22.75
N VAL A 28 -4.33 7.50 -21.55
CA VAL A 28 -4.30 8.22 -20.28
C VAL A 28 -3.39 7.49 -19.30
N ASP A 29 -2.40 8.20 -18.79
CA ASP A 29 -1.51 7.73 -17.74
C ASP A 29 -2.13 7.95 -16.36
N ILE A 30 -2.26 6.87 -15.59
CA ILE A 30 -2.72 6.91 -14.21
C ILE A 30 -1.54 6.56 -13.30
N GLN A 31 -1.26 7.46 -12.36
CA GLN A 31 -0.25 7.25 -11.31
C GLN A 31 -0.92 7.10 -9.95
N VAL A 32 -0.68 5.97 -9.29
CA VAL A 32 -1.28 5.65 -7.98
C VAL A 32 -0.19 5.53 -6.93
N ILE A 33 -0.22 6.41 -5.93
CA ILE A 33 0.77 6.44 -4.85
C ILE A 33 0.18 5.81 -3.58
N ARG A 34 0.64 4.61 -3.18
CA ARG A 34 0.06 3.82 -2.08
C ARG A 34 1.14 3.00 -1.35
N ASN A 35 0.99 2.80 -0.05
CA ASN A 35 1.64 1.69 0.66
C ASN A 35 0.62 0.54 0.77
N PRO A 36 0.77 -0.57 0.04
CA PRO A 36 -0.15 -1.71 0.14
C PRO A 36 0.11 -2.57 1.38
N ASN A 37 1.27 -2.40 2.02
CA ASN A 37 1.68 -3.22 3.14
C ASN A 37 1.32 -2.53 4.45
N THR A 38 1.08 -3.35 5.48
CA THR A 38 0.83 -2.88 6.84
C THR A 38 1.87 -3.50 7.76
N PRO A 39 2.37 -2.76 8.75
CA PRO A 39 3.32 -3.31 9.70
C PRO A 39 2.73 -4.52 10.43
N ALA A 40 3.47 -5.62 10.43
CA ALA A 40 3.11 -6.86 11.10
C ALA A 40 4.12 -7.17 12.20
N PHE A 41 3.62 -7.56 13.38
CA PHE A 41 4.49 -7.99 14.48
C PHE A 41 5.24 -9.27 14.11
N THR A 42 6.54 -9.30 14.41
CA THR A 42 7.34 -10.52 14.21
C THR A 42 6.96 -11.63 15.20
N SER A 43 6.40 -11.26 16.37
CA SER A 43 5.79 -12.18 17.33
C SER A 43 4.39 -11.70 17.68
N PRO A 44 3.32 -12.40 17.27
CA PRO A 44 1.93 -11.95 17.46
C PRO A 44 1.41 -12.14 18.89
N ALA A 45 2.10 -12.91 19.73
CA ALA A 45 1.79 -13.10 21.14
C ALA A 45 2.98 -12.68 22.02
N CYS A 46 2.73 -11.83 23.01
CA CYS A 46 3.70 -11.44 24.03
C CYS A 46 3.05 -11.58 25.41
N SER A 47 3.64 -12.38 26.29
CA SER A 47 3.16 -12.58 27.67
C SER A 47 4.35 -12.80 28.59
N ASN A 48 4.48 -11.97 29.64
CA ASN A 48 5.49 -12.11 30.70
C ASN A 48 4.80 -12.07 32.04
N SER A 49 5.41 -12.71 33.02
CA SER A 49 5.17 -12.45 34.43
C SER A 49 6.32 -11.60 34.98
N ILE A 50 5.98 -10.54 35.68
CA ILE A 50 6.95 -9.75 36.46
C ILE A 50 6.57 -9.84 37.94
N THR A 51 7.56 -9.68 38.81
CA THR A 51 7.34 -9.71 40.25
C THR A 51 7.00 -8.32 40.77
N GLU A 52 6.40 -8.24 41.95
CA GLU A 52 6.12 -6.96 42.63
C GLU A 52 7.39 -6.18 43.00
N MET A 53 8.54 -6.85 43.05
CA MET A 53 9.84 -6.24 43.33
C MET A 53 10.48 -5.59 42.10
N THR A 54 9.83 -5.65 40.95
CA THR A 54 10.37 -5.10 39.69
C THR A 54 10.54 -3.59 39.84
N ALA A 55 11.78 -3.12 39.72
CA ALA A 55 12.11 -1.71 39.87
C ALA A 55 11.46 -0.87 38.75
N GLN A 56 11.16 0.39 39.05
CA GLN A 56 10.64 1.33 38.06
C GLN A 56 11.64 1.54 36.92
N GLY A 57 11.13 1.58 35.69
CA GLY A 57 11.97 1.69 34.48
C GLY A 57 12.57 0.36 34.00
N SER A 58 12.25 -0.76 34.64
CA SER A 58 12.66 -2.09 34.13
C SER A 58 11.98 -2.37 32.78
N SER A 59 12.78 -2.78 31.80
CA SER A 59 12.26 -3.26 30.51
C SER A 59 11.60 -4.64 30.68
N VAL A 60 10.42 -4.83 30.09
CA VAL A 60 9.62 -6.08 30.20
C VAL A 60 9.55 -6.80 28.86
N PHE A 61 9.30 -6.06 27.78
CA PHE A 61 9.31 -6.57 26.42
C PHE A 61 9.84 -5.54 25.44
N GLN A 62 10.49 -6.06 24.39
CA GLN A 62 10.72 -5.34 23.16
C GLN A 62 9.92 -6.04 22.06
N ILE A 63 9.04 -5.28 21.40
CA ILE A 63 8.27 -5.76 20.26
C ILE A 63 8.81 -5.11 18.99
N LEU A 64 8.81 -5.89 17.92
CA LEU A 64 9.20 -5.44 16.59
C LEU A 64 8.03 -5.67 15.64
N ALA A 65 7.65 -4.63 14.91
CA ALA A 65 6.76 -4.73 13.77
C ALA A 65 7.53 -4.32 12.53
N ASN A 66 7.48 -5.16 11.50
CA ASN A 66 8.12 -4.91 10.22
C ASN A 66 7.04 -4.75 9.17
N ASP A 67 7.24 -3.79 8.27
CA ASP A 67 6.42 -3.63 7.08
C ASP A 67 7.21 -4.14 5.86
N ALA A 68 6.56 -4.86 4.95
CA ALA A 68 7.19 -5.42 3.75
C ALA A 68 7.30 -4.38 2.63
N ASP A 69 7.67 -3.14 3.00
CA ASP A 69 7.86 -2.03 2.08
C ASP A 69 8.98 -2.38 1.08
N ALA A 70 8.63 -2.51 -0.20
CA ALA A 70 9.60 -2.68 -1.26
C ALA A 70 10.09 -1.30 -1.74
N VAL A 71 11.41 -1.13 -1.92
CA VAL A 71 11.97 0.00 -2.68
C VAL A 71 11.80 -0.31 -4.16
N VAL A 72 10.57 -0.26 -4.64
CA VAL A 72 10.24 -0.62 -6.02
C VAL A 72 9.48 0.54 -6.63
N ARG A 73 10.06 1.09 -7.71
CA ARG A 73 9.28 1.71 -8.76
C ARG A 73 8.47 0.58 -9.40
N CYS A 74 7.30 0.35 -8.84
CA CYS A 74 6.18 -0.16 -9.59
C CYS A 74 5.87 0.87 -10.72
#